data_AF-A0A9J8CV92-F1
#
_entry.id   AF-A0A9J8CV92-F1
#
_cell.length_a   1.000
_cell.length_b   1.000
_cell.length_c   1.000
_cell.angle_alpha   90.00
_cell.angle_beta   90.00
_cell.angle_gamma   90.00
#
_symmetry.space_group_name_H-M   'P 1'
#
loop_
_entity.id
_entity.type
_entity.pdbx_description
1 polymer ?
#
loop_
_entity_poly.entity_id
_entity_poly.type
_entity_poly.pdbx_seq_one_letter_code
_entity_poly.pdbx_strand_id
1 'polypeptide(L)'
;MDLSEEEAEDGERRWEHWKLLSNLKTTVEGLLSTNNPNVWSRYGGLQRLHKDMNNILGHGLRHEQTYYKQKDYWRFVWCVRYLCPHLARHVEQFSQLEPVSNSGVQCFGEGYKAERWLLHSLQGHILSAQLKPLLQHKTNTQKYYNGNSPFAYMWVFPGVCV
;
A
#
# COMPACT_ATOMS: atom_id res chain seq x y z
N MET A 1 -20.58 -15.70 -23.26
CA MET A 1 -19.56 -15.00 -22.47
C MET A 1 -19.46 -15.75 -21.17
N ASP A 2 -18.29 -16.28 -20.93
CA ASP A 2 -18.06 -17.65 -20.46
C ASP A 2 -17.81 -17.66 -18.94
N LEU A 3 -18.60 -18.46 -18.21
CA LEU A 3 -18.43 -18.64 -16.76
C LEU A 3 -17.05 -19.22 -16.41
N SER A 4 -16.37 -19.87 -17.36
CA SER A 4 -15.02 -20.41 -17.17
C SER A 4 -13.91 -19.35 -17.23
N GLU A 5 -14.13 -18.22 -17.91
CA GLU A 5 -13.17 -17.10 -17.94
C GLU A 5 -13.19 -16.32 -16.61
N GLU A 6 -14.37 -16.07 -16.02
CA GLU A 6 -14.47 -15.40 -14.72
C GLU A 6 -13.86 -16.21 -13.58
N GLU A 7 -14.02 -17.53 -13.58
CA GLU A 7 -13.42 -18.43 -12.57
C GLU A 7 -11.89 -18.50 -12.70
N ALA A 8 -11.37 -18.53 -13.93
CA ALA A 8 -9.92 -18.53 -14.18
C ALA A 8 -9.28 -17.20 -13.74
N GLU A 9 -9.92 -16.07 -14.07
CA GLU A 9 -9.43 -14.76 -13.66
C GLU A 9 -9.56 -14.55 -12.13
N ASP A 10 -10.59 -15.07 -11.46
CA ASP A 10 -10.68 -15.04 -10.00
C ASP A 10 -9.58 -15.90 -9.35
N GLY A 11 -9.27 -17.05 -9.94
CA GLY A 11 -8.14 -17.90 -9.52
C GLY A 11 -6.79 -17.20 -9.64
N GLU A 12 -6.53 -16.54 -10.77
CA GLU A 12 -5.29 -15.78 -11.00
C GLU A 12 -5.17 -14.59 -10.03
N ARG A 13 -6.27 -13.85 -9.80
CA ARG A 13 -6.30 -12.74 -8.83
C ARG A 13 -6.03 -13.20 -7.39
N ARG A 14 -6.60 -14.33 -6.97
CA ARG A 14 -6.33 -14.92 -5.65
C ARG A 14 -4.86 -15.31 -5.51
N TRP A 15 -4.27 -15.87 -6.57
CA TRP A 15 -2.86 -16.20 -6.60
C TRP A 15 -1.96 -14.96 -6.50
N GLU A 16 -2.28 -13.87 -7.20
CA GLU A 16 -1.56 -12.61 -7.10
C GLU A 16 -1.61 -12.05 -5.67
N HIS A 17 -2.79 -12.03 -5.04
CA HIS A 17 -2.91 -11.61 -3.64
C HIS A 17 -2.09 -12.48 -2.69
N TRP A 18 -2.17 -13.81 -2.86
CA TRP A 18 -1.39 -14.75 -2.06
C TRP A 18 0.11 -14.51 -2.22
N LYS A 19 0.58 -14.27 -3.45
CA LYS A 19 1.98 -13.98 -3.74
C LYS A 19 2.45 -12.68 -3.08
N LEU A 20 1.64 -11.62 -3.14
CA LEU A 20 1.95 -10.35 -2.49
C LEU A 20 2.05 -10.49 -0.97
N LEU A 21 1.09 -11.17 -0.35
CA LEU A 21 1.08 -11.41 1.10
C LEU A 21 2.21 -12.36 1.54
N SER A 22 2.53 -13.37 0.72
CA SER A 22 3.63 -14.31 0.97
C SER A 22 4.99 -13.62 0.90
N ASN A 23 5.19 -12.73 -0.08
CA ASN A 23 6.41 -11.91 -0.17
C ASN A 23 6.55 -11.01 1.07
N LEU A 24 5.47 -10.32 1.46
CA LEU A 24 5.47 -9.48 2.66
C LEU A 24 5.82 -10.29 3.91
N LYS A 25 5.17 -11.46 4.09
CA LYS A 25 5.44 -12.36 5.20
C LYS A 25 6.90 -12.79 5.25
N THR A 26 7.46 -13.23 4.11
CA THR A 26 8.86 -13.63 3.99
C THR A 26 9.81 -12.49 4.34
N THR A 27 9.51 -11.26 3.88
CA THR A 27 10.27 -10.07 4.24
C THR A 27 10.22 -9.81 5.74
N VAL A 28 9.05 -9.87 6.37
CA VAL A 28 8.89 -9.66 7.82
C VAL A 28 9.60 -10.75 8.63
N GLU A 29 9.45 -12.02 8.27
CA GLU A 29 10.14 -13.14 8.92
C GLU A 29 11.67 -13.04 8.78
N GLY A 30 12.15 -12.62 7.61
CA GLY A 30 13.56 -12.32 7.37
C GLY A 30 14.09 -11.17 8.23
N LEU A 31 13.27 -10.17 8.54
CA LEU A 31 13.66 -9.08 9.46
C LEU A 31 13.67 -9.56 10.91
N LEU A 32 12.64 -10.29 11.35
CA LEU A 32 12.52 -10.75 12.73
C LEU A 32 13.55 -11.84 13.09
N SER A 33 13.88 -12.73 12.15
CA SER A 33 14.85 -13.82 12.36
C SER A 33 16.27 -13.34 12.67
N THR A 34 16.64 -12.15 12.22
CA THR A 34 17.99 -11.61 12.49
C THR A 34 18.17 -11.03 13.89
N ASN A 35 17.08 -10.86 14.67
CA ASN A 35 17.04 -10.22 16.00
C ASN A 35 17.98 -8.99 16.13
N ASN A 36 18.16 -8.26 15.04
CA ASN A 36 19.12 -7.17 14.95
C ASN A 36 18.35 -5.87 14.69
N PRO A 37 18.40 -4.90 15.63
CA PRO A 37 17.66 -3.65 15.48
C PRO A 37 18.08 -2.84 14.24
N ASN A 38 19.27 -3.10 13.68
CA ASN A 38 19.78 -2.42 12.49
C ASN A 38 19.32 -3.05 11.17
N VAL A 39 18.59 -4.18 11.17
CA VAL A 39 18.17 -4.85 9.92
C VAL A 39 17.23 -3.99 9.08
N TRP A 40 16.46 -3.14 9.76
CA TRP A 40 15.55 -2.18 9.17
C TRP A 40 16.28 -1.15 8.31
N SER A 41 17.30 -0.49 8.88
CA SER A 41 18.00 0.64 8.26
C SER A 41 19.26 0.24 7.48
N ARG A 42 20.01 -0.75 7.96
CA ARG A 42 21.37 -1.06 7.46
C ARG A 42 21.41 -2.16 6.40
N TYR A 43 20.45 -3.09 6.41
CA TYR A 43 20.46 -4.26 5.52
C TYR A 43 19.38 -4.19 4.42
N GLY A 44 18.87 -2.98 4.15
CA GLY A 44 17.85 -2.75 3.14
C GLY A 44 16.48 -3.34 3.47
N GLY A 45 16.24 -3.70 4.74
CA GLY A 45 14.97 -4.25 5.19
C GLY A 45 13.79 -3.31 4.96
N LEU A 46 13.96 -2.04 5.31
CA LEU A 46 12.99 -0.98 5.05
C LEU A 46 12.68 -0.84 3.55
N GLN A 47 13.68 -0.97 2.67
CA GLN A 47 13.49 -0.86 1.22
C GLN A 47 12.71 -2.04 0.65
N ARG A 48 12.99 -3.26 1.12
CA ARG A 48 12.22 -4.47 0.75
C ARG A 48 10.77 -4.34 1.20
N LEU A 49 10.55 -3.92 2.45
CA LEU A 49 9.21 -3.75 2.99
C LEU A 49 8.44 -2.61 2.31
N HIS A 50 9.11 -1.50 2.02
CA HIS A 50 8.55 -0.40 1.23
C HIS A 50 8.09 -0.89 -0.13
N LYS A 51 8.91 -1.66 -0.84
CA LYS A 51 8.55 -2.26 -2.13
C LYS A 51 7.34 -3.20 -2.02
N ASP A 52 7.33 -4.10 -1.04
CA ASP A 52 6.23 -5.06 -0.85
C ASP A 52 4.92 -4.35 -0.52
N MET A 53 4.95 -3.37 0.39
CA MET A 53 3.77 -2.58 0.76
C MET A 53 3.30 -1.68 -0.39
N ASN A 54 4.21 -1.13 -1.19
CA ASN A 54 3.85 -0.32 -2.36
C ASN A 54 3.13 -1.18 -3.42
N ASN A 55 3.61 -2.40 -3.63
CA ASN A 55 2.96 -3.35 -4.53
C ASN A 55 1.56 -3.74 -4.04
N ILE A 56 1.38 -3.96 -2.73
CA ILE A 56 0.07 -4.27 -2.13
C ILE A 56 -0.89 -3.08 -2.27
N LEU A 57 -0.46 -1.87 -1.90
CA LEU A 57 -1.30 -0.66 -1.96
C LEU A 57 -1.63 -0.26 -3.40
N GLY A 58 -0.73 -0.53 -4.35
CA GLY A 58 -0.96 -0.32 -5.78
C GLY A 58 -1.82 -1.41 -6.44
N HIS A 59 -1.93 -2.59 -5.82
CA HIS A 59 -2.74 -3.70 -6.35
C HIS A 59 -4.22 -3.50 -6.05
N GLY A 60 -5.08 -3.81 -7.03
CA GLY A 60 -6.54 -3.69 -6.88
C GLY A 60 -7.11 -2.26 -6.94
N LEU A 61 -6.29 -1.23 -7.19
CA LEU A 61 -6.79 0.14 -7.41
C LEU A 61 -7.70 0.22 -8.64
N ARG A 62 -8.83 0.91 -8.49
CA ARG A 62 -9.77 1.17 -9.58
C ARG A 62 -9.10 1.99 -10.67
N HIS A 63 -9.05 1.45 -11.90
CA HIS A 63 -8.43 2.12 -13.06
C HIS A 63 -9.09 3.46 -13.40
N GLU A 64 -10.36 3.63 -13.02
CA GLU A 64 -11.17 4.83 -13.28
C GLU A 64 -10.68 6.08 -12.53
N GLN A 65 -9.96 5.93 -11.42
CA GLN A 65 -9.40 7.08 -10.70
C GLN A 65 -8.08 7.57 -11.28
N THR A 66 -7.59 6.90 -12.32
CA THR A 66 -6.26 7.12 -12.82
C THR A 66 -6.30 7.99 -14.06
N TYR A 67 -6.43 9.31 -13.86
CA TYR A 67 -6.50 10.32 -14.92
C TYR A 67 -5.29 10.26 -15.90
N TYR A 68 -4.17 9.63 -15.50
CA TYR A 68 -2.94 9.50 -16.29
C TYR A 68 -2.40 8.06 -16.47
N LYS A 69 -3.24 7.01 -16.38
CA LYS A 69 -2.83 5.58 -16.37
C LYS A 69 -1.78 5.15 -15.30
N GLN A 70 -1.39 5.99 -14.35
CA GLN A 70 -0.52 5.65 -13.22
C GLN A 70 -1.26 5.16 -11.96
N LYS A 71 -1.10 3.90 -11.54
CA LYS A 71 -1.70 3.37 -10.30
C LYS A 71 -1.28 4.20 -9.07
N ASP A 72 -2.14 5.11 -8.62
CA ASP A 72 -1.87 6.03 -7.51
C ASP A 72 -2.87 5.83 -6.37
N TYR A 73 -2.36 5.46 -5.19
CA TYR A 73 -3.14 5.30 -3.96
C TYR A 73 -3.05 6.53 -3.05
N TRP A 74 -2.39 7.62 -3.47
CA TRP A 74 -2.28 8.85 -2.69
C TRP A 74 -3.64 9.39 -2.27
N ARG A 75 -4.60 9.41 -3.20
CA ARG A 75 -5.96 9.87 -2.95
C ARG A 75 -6.68 9.04 -1.88
N PHE A 76 -6.40 7.74 -1.80
CA PHE A 76 -6.90 6.86 -0.76
C PHE A 76 -6.25 7.18 0.60
N VAL A 77 -4.92 7.33 0.64
CA VAL A 77 -4.17 7.71 1.85
C VAL A 77 -4.61 9.08 2.37
N TRP A 78 -4.85 10.01 1.46
CA TRP A 78 -5.33 11.35 1.75
C TRP A 78 -6.64 11.35 2.54
N CYS A 79 -7.48 10.31 2.39
CA CYS A 79 -8.73 10.19 3.14
C CYS A 79 -8.53 10.02 4.66
N VAL A 80 -7.34 9.66 5.16
CA VAL A 80 -7.04 9.56 6.61
C VAL A 80 -7.46 10.81 7.35
N ARG A 81 -7.26 12.00 6.76
CA ARG A 81 -7.64 13.28 7.37
C ARG A 81 -9.12 13.37 7.78
N TYR A 82 -10.00 12.74 7.02
CA TYR A 82 -11.44 12.79 7.22
C TYR A 82 -11.89 11.70 8.20
N LEU A 83 -11.14 10.61 8.27
CA LEU A 83 -11.45 9.48 9.14
C LEU A 83 -10.80 9.61 10.53
N CYS A 84 -9.59 10.14 10.60
CA CYS A 84 -8.75 10.22 11.79
C CYS A 84 -7.89 11.50 11.77
N PRO A 85 -8.43 12.64 12.26
CA PRO A 85 -7.75 13.95 12.24
C PRO A 85 -6.39 13.97 12.97
N HIS A 86 -6.23 13.13 13.99
CA HIS A 86 -5.02 12.96 14.78
C HIS A 86 -3.85 12.34 14.00
N LEU A 87 -4.16 11.60 12.93
CA LEU A 87 -3.19 11.02 11.99
C LEU A 87 -2.98 11.91 10.75
N ALA A 88 -3.81 12.93 10.54
CA ALA A 88 -3.79 13.82 9.38
C ALA A 88 -2.44 14.51 9.20
N ARG A 89 -1.83 14.98 10.29
CA ARG A 89 -0.51 15.64 10.29
C ARG A 89 0.58 14.83 9.60
N HIS A 90 0.52 13.49 9.72
CA HIS A 90 1.52 12.59 9.15
C HIS A 90 1.36 12.41 7.64
N VAL A 91 0.19 12.77 7.09
CA VAL A 91 -0.12 12.73 5.66
C VAL A 91 0.02 14.13 5.05
N GLU A 92 -0.43 15.17 5.75
CA GLU A 92 -0.43 16.56 5.29
C GLU A 92 0.95 17.12 5.01
N GLN A 93 1.96 16.72 5.78
CA GLN A 93 3.35 17.10 5.51
C GLN A 93 3.84 16.73 4.10
N PHE A 94 3.19 15.75 3.44
CA PHE A 94 3.54 15.30 2.09
C PHE A 94 2.67 15.93 1.00
N SER A 95 1.67 16.73 1.35
CA SER A 95 0.75 17.31 0.37
C SER A 95 1.38 18.36 -0.53
N GLN A 96 2.30 19.13 0.06
CA GLN A 96 3.07 20.20 -0.57
C GLN A 96 4.41 19.68 -1.12
N LEU A 97 4.63 18.35 -1.13
CA LEU A 97 5.80 17.82 -1.82
C LEU A 97 5.65 18.10 -3.31
N GLU A 98 6.66 18.73 -3.88
CA GLU A 98 6.82 18.88 -5.32
C GLU A 98 7.48 17.63 -5.91
N PRO A 99 7.16 17.26 -7.16
CA PRO A 99 7.84 16.16 -7.82
C PRO A 99 9.32 16.55 -7.97
N VAL A 100 10.23 15.66 -7.56
CA VAL A 100 11.67 15.92 -7.71
C VAL A 100 12.02 15.77 -9.19
N SER A 101 12.12 16.90 -9.89
CA SER A 101 12.48 17.02 -11.31
C SER A 101 13.96 16.69 -11.55
N ASN A 102 14.43 15.48 -11.21
CA ASN A 102 15.86 15.15 -11.31
C ASN A 102 16.30 14.54 -12.65
N SER A 103 15.36 14.33 -13.56
CA SER A 103 15.60 13.83 -14.92
C SER A 103 14.35 14.16 -15.72
N GLY A 104 14.45 14.69 -16.94
CA GLY A 104 13.36 15.25 -17.76
C GLY A 104 12.15 14.35 -18.08
N VAL A 105 11.96 13.25 -17.35
CA VAL A 105 10.72 12.49 -17.23
C VAL A 105 9.84 13.19 -16.18
N GLN A 106 8.88 14.00 -16.63
CA GLN A 106 7.81 14.47 -15.76
C GLN A 106 7.07 13.25 -15.17
N CYS A 107 7.21 13.02 -13.87
CA CYS A 107 6.33 12.10 -13.15
C CYS A 107 4.94 12.75 -13.09
N PHE A 108 4.10 12.48 -14.09
CA PHE A 108 2.72 12.91 -14.13
C PHE A 108 1.89 12.07 -13.15
N GLY A 109 1.66 12.59 -11.95
CA GLY A 109 0.84 11.95 -10.91
C GLY A 109 1.32 12.28 -9.51
N GLU A 110 0.52 11.97 -8.49
CA GLU A 110 0.88 12.19 -7.08
C GLU A 110 1.43 10.92 -6.40
N GLY A 111 1.71 9.86 -7.19
CA GLY A 111 2.23 8.60 -6.68
C GLY A 111 3.54 8.75 -5.89
N TYR A 112 4.38 9.73 -6.24
CA TYR A 112 5.58 10.04 -5.48
C TYR A 112 5.28 10.52 -4.05
N LYS A 113 4.15 11.20 -3.82
CA LYS A 113 3.70 11.60 -2.47
C LYS A 113 3.33 10.35 -1.67
N ALA A 114 2.65 9.40 -2.31
CA ALA A 114 2.28 8.13 -1.70
C ALA A 114 3.49 7.29 -1.31
N GLU A 115 4.47 7.15 -2.21
CA GLU A 115 5.71 6.41 -1.95
C GLU A 115 6.52 7.04 -0.82
N ARG A 116 6.61 8.38 -0.78
CA ARG A 116 7.31 9.12 0.27
C ARG A 116 6.61 8.98 1.63
N TRP A 117 5.28 9.10 1.64
CA TRP A 117 4.48 8.86 2.83
C TRP A 117 4.66 7.44 3.34
N LEU A 118 4.62 6.43 2.45
CA LEU A 118 4.79 5.03 2.82
C LEU A 118 6.16 4.80 3.47
N LEU A 119 7.21 5.33 2.86
CA LEU A 119 8.58 5.22 3.40
C LEU A 119 8.69 5.85 4.79
N HIS A 120 8.16 7.06 4.97
CA HIS A 120 8.16 7.73 6.26
C HIS A 120 7.34 6.98 7.32
N SER A 121 6.18 6.47 6.93
CA SER A 121 5.28 5.74 7.82
C SER A 121 5.88 4.42 8.29
N LEU A 122 6.63 3.76 7.40
CA LEU A 122 7.45 2.61 7.75
C LEU A 122 8.59 3.01 8.68
N GLN A 123 9.37 4.05 8.37
CA GLN A 123 10.46 4.53 9.23
C GLN A 123 9.99 4.89 10.65
N GLY A 124 8.79 5.48 10.77
CA GLY A 124 8.19 5.84 12.04
C GLY A 124 7.44 4.71 12.74
N HIS A 125 7.35 3.51 12.15
CA HIS A 125 6.53 2.40 12.64
C HIS A 125 5.06 2.78 12.89
N ILE A 126 4.50 3.68 12.08
CA ILE A 126 3.12 4.19 12.20
C ILE A 126 2.20 3.75 11.05
N LEU A 127 2.72 3.01 10.07
CA LEU A 127 1.97 2.63 8.88
C LEU A 127 0.66 1.90 9.21
N SER A 128 0.68 0.96 10.15
CA SER A 128 -0.53 0.23 10.55
C SER A 128 -1.57 1.11 11.24
N ALA A 129 -1.13 2.01 12.11
CA ALA A 129 -2.02 2.97 12.74
C ALA A 129 -2.74 3.85 11.71
N GLN A 130 -2.08 4.18 10.59
CA GLN A 130 -2.67 4.96 9.50
C GLN A 130 -3.54 4.13 8.54
N LEU A 131 -3.15 2.89 8.24
CA LEU A 131 -3.93 2.01 7.36
C LEU A 131 -5.17 1.44 8.04
N LYS A 132 -5.12 1.13 9.33
CA LYS A 132 -6.24 0.55 10.08
C LYS A 132 -7.56 1.33 9.91
N PRO A 133 -7.64 2.65 10.15
CA PRO A 133 -8.89 3.40 9.97
C PRO A 133 -9.33 3.47 8.50
N LEU A 134 -8.37 3.55 7.56
CA LEU A 134 -8.66 3.55 6.12
C LEU A 134 -9.31 2.25 5.66
N LEU A 135 -8.85 1.12 6.19
CA LEU A 135 -9.31 -0.22 5.84
C LEU A 135 -10.58 -0.62 6.60
N GLN A 136 -10.77 -0.10 7.81
CA GLN A 136 -12.01 -0.28 8.57
C GLN A 136 -13.19 0.44 7.90
N HIS A 137 -12.93 1.56 7.23
CA HIS A 137 -13.98 2.32 6.55
C HIS A 137 -14.30 1.72 5.17
N LYS A 138 -15.13 0.66 5.14
CA LYS A 138 -15.48 -0.11 3.93
C LYS A 138 -15.89 0.75 2.74
N THR A 139 -16.68 1.81 2.95
CA THR A 139 -17.12 2.72 1.87
C THR A 139 -15.95 3.46 1.23
N ASN A 140 -14.89 3.76 2.01
CA ASN A 140 -13.68 4.38 1.48
C ASN A 140 -12.90 3.35 0.66
N THR A 141 -12.67 2.16 1.22
CA THR A 141 -11.96 1.08 0.50
C THR A 141 -12.64 0.72 -0.82
N GLN A 142 -13.98 0.57 -0.86
CA GLN A 142 -14.74 0.26 -2.08
C GLN A 142 -14.73 1.40 -3.12
N LYS A 143 -14.51 2.64 -2.68
CA LYS A 143 -14.39 3.79 -3.58
C LYS A 143 -13.09 3.74 -4.38
N TYR A 144 -12.00 3.30 -3.76
CA TYR A 144 -10.64 3.34 -4.33
C TYR A 144 -10.15 1.99 -4.85
N TYR A 145 -10.59 0.89 -4.25
CA TYR A 145 -10.24 -0.46 -4.63
C TYR A 145 -11.45 -1.19 -5.22
N ASN A 146 -11.19 -2.05 -6.19
CA ASN A 146 -12.17 -3.03 -6.62
C ASN A 146 -12.53 -3.94 -5.43
N GLY A 147 -13.74 -4.51 -5.44
CA GLY A 147 -14.25 -5.37 -4.34
C GLY A 147 -13.34 -6.53 -3.93
N ASN A 148 -12.37 -6.88 -4.79
CA ASN A 148 -11.32 -7.88 -4.55
C ASN A 148 -10.03 -7.26 -4.00
N SER A 149 -10.10 -6.26 -3.12
CA SER A 149 -8.90 -5.66 -2.53
C SER A 149 -8.12 -6.67 -1.68
N PRO A 150 -6.77 -6.72 -1.75
CA PRO A 150 -5.95 -7.64 -0.93
C PRO A 150 -6.19 -7.46 0.57
N PHE A 151 -6.69 -6.30 0.99
CA PHE A 151 -7.04 -6.00 2.37
C PHE A 151 -8.18 -6.86 2.92
N ALA A 152 -9.09 -7.36 2.07
CA ALA A 152 -10.16 -8.26 2.51
C ALA A 152 -9.59 -9.58 3.08
N TYR A 153 -8.50 -10.08 2.49
CA TYR A 153 -7.81 -11.30 2.91
C TYR A 153 -6.83 -11.05 4.07
N MET A 154 -6.35 -9.82 4.22
CA MET A 154 -5.47 -9.43 5.32
C MET A 154 -6.15 -9.55 6.70
N TRP A 155 -7.49 -9.49 6.76
CA TRP A 155 -8.27 -9.77 7.98
C TRP A 155 -8.52 -11.27 8.22
N VAL A 156 -8.27 -12.13 7.23
CA VAL A 156 -8.50 -13.59 7.29
C VAL A 156 -7.23 -14.33 7.68
N PHE A 157 -6.04 -13.75 7.48
CA PHE A 157 -4.77 -14.33 7.92
C PHE A 157 -4.44 -13.89 9.35
N PRO A 158 -4.55 -14.78 10.36
CA PRO A 158 -4.06 -14.48 11.70
C PRO A 158 -2.53 -14.43 11.63
N GLY A 159 -1.94 -13.31 12.04
CA GLY A 159 -0.48 -13.14 12.10
C GLY A 159 0.09 -12.12 11.11
N VAL A 160 -0.70 -11.57 10.19
CA VAL A 160 -0.32 -10.34 9.46
C VAL A 160 -0.75 -9.14 10.31
N CYS A 161 -0.19 -9.03 11.51
CA CYS A 161 -0.24 -7.79 12.26
C CYS A 161 0.84 -6.88 11.69
N VAL A 162 0.44 -5.93 10.86
CA VAL A 162 1.19 -4.68 10.70
C VAL A 162 0.78 -3.79 11.87
#